data_AF-D5PF72-F1
#
_entry.id   AF-D5PF72-F1
#
_cell.length_a   1.000
_cell.length_b   1.000
_cell.length_c   1.000
_cell.angle_alpha   90.00
_cell.angle_beta   90.00
_cell.angle_gamma   90.00
#
_symmetry.space_group_name_H-M   'P 1'
#
loop_
_entity.id
_entity.type
_entity.pdbx_description
1 polymer ?
#
loop_
_entity_poly.entity_id
_entity_poly.type
_entity_poly.pdbx_seq_one_letter_code
_entity_poly.pdbx_strand_id
1 'polypeptide(L)'
;MTITVVVGPPCGGKSSYVREEAKGGDVVVDFDALAAALGSSSPHDAPADIKRVAHAARSAAIETILADDIEADAWIIHSSPKAEWLDRYSEAGAVIKTINPGIDTCLERAATDQRPDWTAAAIERWYADTAEKQPLPRRTKTMLTKNTPAQAVNVKAGPEDGLKEGEFIVYPSTFTKTPDSYGDVVAPGAFLKTIATWKNSGNTLPGLFGHRMDDPDFWVAGATDMGEDEHGWWVKGEFDLDSPKGKQVYRLVKGRRLNQLSFAYDVIDEAGIELEGGQKANELRELKVYEFSFVPVGANQDTSVVAVKSIVDTVVEDIKAGRVLSSKNESELRAAHESIGRVLSALDSTSDEEKANEPDASRQAPEADTPEGEPREASQKSSVDPSALLNAITASLDVEFA
;
A
#
# COMPACT_ATOMS: atom_id res chain seq x y z
N MET A 1 4.91 -32.94 5.50
CA MET A 1 5.94 -31.96 5.20
C MET A 1 6.24 -31.13 6.44
N THR A 2 7.53 -30.96 6.75
CA THR A 2 8.04 -30.00 7.73
C THR A 2 8.88 -28.96 7.01
N ILE A 3 8.62 -27.68 7.26
CA ILE A 3 9.46 -26.59 6.77
C ILE A 3 10.36 -26.15 7.92
N THR A 4 11.68 -26.26 7.74
CA THR A 4 12.66 -25.80 8.72
C THR A 4 13.47 -24.64 8.15
N VAL A 5 13.41 -23.48 8.80
CA VAL A 5 14.18 -22.30 8.42
C VAL A 5 15.38 -22.18 9.34
N VAL A 6 16.58 -22.33 8.78
CA VAL A 6 17.84 -22.24 9.50
C VAL A 6 18.40 -20.82 9.41
N VAL A 7 18.45 -20.14 10.55
CA VAL A 7 18.93 -18.75 10.70
C VAL A 7 20.22 -18.72 11.52
N GLY A 8 21.04 -17.68 11.37
CA GLY A 8 22.36 -17.63 12.02
C GLY A 8 23.38 -16.75 11.28
N PRO A 9 24.47 -16.34 11.96
CA PRO A 9 25.45 -15.43 11.37
C PRO A 9 26.16 -16.07 10.18
N PRO A 10 26.75 -15.28 9.28
CA PRO A 10 27.78 -15.78 8.37
C PRO A 10 28.83 -16.57 9.17
N CYS A 11 29.37 -17.65 8.59
CA CYS A 11 30.28 -18.59 9.27
C CYS A 11 29.72 -19.32 10.51
N GLY A 12 28.42 -19.18 10.82
CA GLY A 12 27.78 -19.85 11.96
C GLY A 12 27.69 -21.38 11.84
N GLY A 13 27.82 -21.95 10.63
CA GLY A 13 27.74 -23.40 10.38
C GLY A 13 26.39 -23.89 9.84
N LYS A 14 25.52 -22.98 9.39
CA LYS A 14 24.17 -23.30 8.87
C LYS A 14 24.18 -24.34 7.76
N SER A 15 24.98 -24.14 6.71
CA SER A 15 25.03 -25.08 5.57
C SER A 15 25.64 -26.44 5.95
N SER A 16 26.47 -26.51 7.01
CA SER A 16 26.93 -27.80 7.54
C SER A 16 25.82 -28.50 8.32
N TYR A 17 25.13 -27.76 9.21
CA TYR A 17 23.98 -28.28 9.95
C TYR A 17 22.89 -28.84 9.02
N VAL A 18 22.51 -28.09 7.98
CA VAL A 18 21.50 -28.55 7.01
C VAL A 18 21.99 -29.78 6.24
N ARG A 19 23.26 -29.87 5.85
CA ARG A 19 23.80 -31.06 5.18
C ARG A 19 23.82 -32.31 6.06
N GLU A 20 23.94 -32.15 7.37
CA GLU A 20 23.95 -33.25 8.33
C GLU A 20 22.53 -33.72 8.67
N GLU A 21 21.57 -32.79 8.73
CA GLU A 21 20.19 -33.08 9.16
C GLU A 21 19.23 -33.40 7.99
N ALA A 22 19.43 -32.78 6.83
CA ALA A 22 18.56 -33.01 5.67
C ALA A 22 18.79 -34.41 5.08
N LYS A 23 17.68 -35.07 4.73
CA LYS A 23 17.69 -36.43 4.17
C LYS A 23 17.68 -36.39 2.64
N GLY A 24 18.06 -37.50 2.03
CA GLY A 24 17.94 -37.66 0.57
C GLY A 24 16.47 -37.56 0.15
N GLY A 25 16.16 -36.56 -0.68
CA GLY A 25 14.79 -36.27 -1.13
C GLY A 25 14.21 -34.97 -0.54
N ASP A 26 14.83 -34.41 0.50
CA ASP A 26 14.41 -33.12 1.05
C ASP A 26 14.76 -31.97 0.10
N VAL A 27 13.93 -30.93 0.10
CA VAL A 27 14.18 -29.70 -0.67
C VAL A 27 15.10 -28.80 0.15
N VAL A 28 16.28 -28.47 -0.35
CA VAL A 28 17.24 -27.57 0.31
C VAL A 28 17.39 -26.28 -0.49
N VAL A 29 17.11 -25.14 0.16
CA VAL A 29 17.28 -23.81 -0.43
C VAL A 29 18.44 -23.09 0.28
N ASP A 30 19.59 -23.04 -0.40
CA ASP A 30 20.79 -22.31 0.03
C ASP A 30 21.21 -21.32 -1.07
N PHE A 31 21.38 -20.05 -0.70
CA PHE A 31 21.79 -19.00 -1.65
C PHE A 31 23.16 -19.27 -2.26
N ASP A 32 24.13 -19.71 -1.45
CA ASP A 32 25.50 -19.92 -1.93
C ASP A 32 25.55 -21.12 -2.90
N ALA A 33 24.77 -22.17 -2.61
CA ALA A 33 24.62 -23.32 -3.50
C ALA A 33 23.92 -22.94 -4.82
N LEU A 34 22.88 -22.12 -4.76
CA LEU A 34 22.21 -21.59 -5.96
C LEU A 34 23.15 -20.72 -6.79
N ALA A 35 23.89 -19.81 -6.16
CA ALA A 35 24.86 -18.97 -6.85
C ALA A 35 25.98 -19.80 -7.50
N ALA A 36 26.47 -20.85 -6.84
CA ALA A 36 27.44 -21.79 -7.41
C ALA A 36 26.86 -22.54 -8.62
N ALA A 37 25.63 -23.04 -8.52
CA ALA A 37 24.94 -23.72 -9.62
C ALA A 37 24.70 -22.80 -10.83
N LEU A 38 24.52 -21.50 -10.58
CA LEU A 38 24.39 -20.46 -11.61
C LEU A 38 25.72 -19.97 -12.18
N GLY A 39 26.84 -20.60 -11.80
CA GLY A 39 28.16 -20.37 -12.39
C GLY A 39 29.10 -19.49 -11.56
N SER A 40 28.80 -19.21 -10.29
CA SER A 40 29.76 -18.51 -9.43
C SER A 40 30.97 -19.39 -9.13
N SER A 41 32.17 -18.94 -9.50
CA SER A 41 33.44 -19.55 -9.10
C SER A 41 33.89 -19.13 -7.68
N SER A 42 33.21 -18.16 -7.08
CA SER A 42 33.45 -17.71 -5.70
C SER A 42 32.24 -18.08 -4.84
N PRO A 43 32.36 -19.10 -3.97
CA PRO A 43 31.23 -19.61 -3.18
C PRO A 43 30.59 -18.56 -2.25
N HIS A 44 31.34 -17.52 -1.90
CA HIS A 44 30.91 -16.51 -0.92
C HIS A 44 31.12 -15.07 -1.41
N ASP A 45 31.44 -14.89 -2.69
CA ASP A 45 31.51 -13.58 -3.32
C ASP A 45 31.10 -13.65 -4.79
N ALA A 46 29.88 -14.12 -5.03
CA ALA A 46 29.36 -14.22 -6.38
C ALA A 46 29.27 -12.84 -7.09
N PRO A 47 29.49 -12.77 -8.41
CA PRO A 47 29.26 -11.56 -9.20
C PRO A 47 27.83 -11.02 -9.07
N ALA A 48 27.65 -9.71 -9.24
CA ALA A 48 26.38 -9.04 -9.01
C ALA A 48 25.20 -9.61 -9.82
N ASP A 49 25.41 -9.95 -11.11
CA ASP A 49 24.36 -10.53 -11.94
C ASP A 49 24.00 -11.95 -11.51
N ILE A 50 24.99 -12.76 -11.11
CA ILE A 50 24.74 -14.10 -10.56
C ILE A 50 23.97 -13.98 -9.24
N LYS A 51 24.34 -13.04 -8.36
CA LYS A 51 23.60 -12.75 -7.12
C LYS A 51 22.15 -12.38 -7.43
N ARG A 52 21.90 -11.52 -8.43
CA ARG A 52 20.53 -11.12 -8.84
C ARG A 52 19.69 -12.33 -9.26
N VAL A 53 20.23 -13.19 -10.13
CA VAL A 53 19.51 -14.40 -10.59
C VAL A 53 19.33 -15.40 -9.46
N ALA A 54 20.34 -15.60 -8.61
CA ALA A 54 20.26 -16.47 -7.44
C ALA A 54 19.20 -15.99 -6.43
N HIS A 55 19.06 -14.68 -6.23
CA HIS A 55 18.01 -14.11 -5.40
C HIS A 55 16.62 -14.39 -5.98
N ALA A 56 16.41 -14.21 -7.28
CA ALA A 56 15.13 -14.50 -7.92
C ALA A 56 14.77 -15.98 -7.82
N ALA A 57 15.72 -16.88 -8.12
CA ALA A 57 15.53 -18.33 -8.00
C ALA A 57 15.22 -18.74 -6.57
N ARG A 58 15.94 -18.17 -5.60
CA ARG A 58 15.71 -18.43 -4.16
C ARG A 58 14.33 -17.97 -3.71
N SER A 59 13.90 -16.77 -4.10
CA SER A 59 12.58 -16.26 -3.73
C SER A 59 11.47 -17.15 -4.29
N ALA A 60 11.55 -17.51 -5.56
CA ALA A 60 10.57 -18.41 -6.19
C ALA A 60 10.54 -19.78 -5.50
N ALA A 61 11.70 -20.38 -5.19
CA ALA A 61 11.77 -21.66 -4.50
C ALA A 61 11.13 -21.59 -3.11
N ILE A 62 11.38 -20.52 -2.34
CA ILE A 62 10.76 -20.34 -1.02
C ILE A 62 9.25 -20.15 -1.16
N GLU A 63 8.78 -19.33 -2.10
CA GLU A 63 7.35 -19.12 -2.31
C GLU A 63 6.62 -20.42 -2.67
N THR A 64 7.21 -21.27 -3.51
CA THR A 64 6.67 -22.60 -3.81
C THR A 64 6.61 -23.49 -2.57
N ILE A 65 7.65 -23.49 -1.73
CA ILE A 65 7.67 -24.26 -0.47
C ILE A 65 6.56 -23.76 0.49
N LEU A 66 6.40 -22.45 0.63
CA LEU A 66 5.43 -21.87 1.57
C LEU A 66 3.98 -21.99 1.08
N ALA A 67 3.76 -22.18 -0.23
CA ALA A 67 2.43 -22.41 -0.79
C ALA A 67 1.88 -23.83 -0.52
N ASP A 68 2.62 -24.68 0.20
CA ASP A 68 2.29 -26.08 0.50
C ASP A 68 2.10 -26.94 -0.76
N ASP A 69 2.80 -26.59 -1.85
CA ASP A 69 2.72 -27.28 -3.16
C ASP A 69 3.78 -28.38 -3.31
N ILE A 70 4.38 -28.83 -2.20
CA ILE A 70 5.39 -29.89 -2.18
C ILE A 70 5.11 -30.90 -1.06
N GLU A 71 5.37 -32.18 -1.33
CA GLU A 71 5.15 -33.25 -0.34
C GLU A 71 6.39 -33.49 0.56
N ALA A 72 7.57 -33.18 0.04
CA ALA A 72 8.86 -33.42 0.72
C ALA A 72 9.15 -32.40 1.82
N ASP A 73 9.90 -32.80 2.84
CA ASP A 73 10.39 -31.87 3.87
C ASP A 73 11.33 -30.83 3.25
N ALA A 74 11.33 -29.62 3.79
CA ALA A 74 12.04 -28.48 3.23
C ALA A 74 12.95 -27.79 4.24
N TRP A 75 14.15 -27.44 3.80
CA TRP A 75 15.17 -26.74 4.58
C TRP A 75 15.55 -25.44 3.89
N ILE A 76 15.28 -24.32 4.55
CA ILE A 76 15.56 -22.99 4.01
C ILE A 76 16.69 -22.36 4.83
N ILE A 77 17.81 -22.06 4.19
CA ILE A 77 18.86 -21.25 4.81
C ILE A 77 18.53 -19.77 4.57
N HIS A 78 18.22 -19.06 5.65
CA HIS A 78 18.05 -17.62 5.64
C HIS A 78 18.84 -17.01 6.79
N SER A 79 20.06 -16.52 6.52
CA SER A 79 20.98 -16.05 7.58
C SER A 79 20.36 -15.02 8.54
N SER A 80 19.72 -14.00 7.96
CA SER A 80 18.98 -12.95 8.68
C SER A 80 17.70 -12.61 7.92
N PRO A 81 16.60 -13.35 8.12
CA PRO A 81 15.31 -12.97 7.56
C PRO A 81 14.86 -11.63 8.13
N LYS A 82 14.25 -10.80 7.29
CA LYS A 82 13.49 -9.63 7.75
C LYS A 82 12.22 -10.11 8.47
N ALA A 83 11.60 -9.22 9.26
CA ALA A 83 10.35 -9.50 9.97
C ALA A 83 9.26 -10.07 9.03
N GLU A 84 9.09 -9.47 7.85
CA GLU A 84 8.14 -9.95 6.82
C GLU A 84 8.32 -11.44 6.45
N TRP A 85 9.57 -11.91 6.39
CA TRP A 85 9.86 -13.31 6.07
C TRP A 85 9.61 -14.19 7.29
N LEU A 86 9.90 -13.71 8.50
CA LEU A 86 9.58 -14.43 9.73
C LEU A 86 8.07 -14.62 9.90
N ASP A 87 7.28 -13.60 9.58
CA ASP A 87 5.82 -13.68 9.63
C ASP A 87 5.30 -14.71 8.62
N ARG A 88 5.77 -14.66 7.36
CA ARG A 88 5.41 -15.64 6.33
C ARG A 88 5.83 -17.07 6.69
N TYR A 89 7.01 -17.22 7.31
CA TYR A 89 7.44 -18.53 7.84
C TYR A 89 6.55 -19.00 8.97
N SER A 90 6.15 -18.11 9.87
CA SER A 90 5.23 -18.44 10.96
C SER A 90 3.85 -18.81 10.45
N GLU A 91 3.31 -18.09 9.46
CA GLU A 91 2.02 -18.38 8.82
C GLU A 91 2.02 -19.74 8.12
N ALA A 92 3.13 -20.09 7.48
CA ALA A 92 3.33 -21.41 6.87
C ALA A 92 3.65 -22.52 7.90
N GLY A 93 3.63 -22.22 9.20
CA GLY A 93 3.92 -23.19 10.27
C GLY A 93 5.37 -23.67 10.30
N ALA A 94 6.31 -22.91 9.72
CA ALA A 94 7.70 -23.30 9.65
C ALA A 94 8.41 -23.22 11.01
N VAL A 95 9.31 -24.18 11.25
CA VAL A 95 10.13 -24.25 12.45
C VAL A 95 11.40 -23.41 12.24
N ILE A 96 11.59 -22.38 13.08
CA ILE A 96 12.81 -21.57 13.04
C ILE A 96 13.90 -22.23 13.90
N LYS A 97 15.02 -22.59 13.27
CA LYS A 97 16.23 -23.12 13.92
C LYS A 97 17.36 -22.10 13.87
N THR A 98 17.74 -21.58 15.03
CA THR A 98 18.88 -20.66 15.15
C THR A 98 20.19 -21.42 15.40
N ILE A 99 21.19 -21.16 14.57
CA ILE A 99 22.57 -21.62 14.76
C ILE A 99 23.42 -20.43 15.19
N ASN A 100 23.96 -20.47 16.40
CA ASN A 100 24.75 -19.38 16.98
C ASN A 100 25.94 -19.94 17.79
N PRO A 101 27.15 -20.04 17.19
CA PRO A 101 28.34 -20.55 17.88
C PRO A 101 29.16 -19.47 18.61
N GLY A 102 28.68 -18.22 18.65
CA GLY A 102 29.39 -17.07 19.19
C GLY A 102 30.18 -16.26 18.14
N ILE A 103 30.32 -14.96 18.40
CA ILE A 103 30.95 -14.00 17.46
C ILE A 103 32.42 -14.35 17.20
N ASP A 104 33.18 -14.67 18.23
CA ASP A 104 34.60 -15.01 18.13
C ASP A 104 34.81 -16.23 17.23
N THR A 105 34.00 -17.28 17.44
CA THR A 105 34.00 -18.48 16.59
C THR A 105 33.70 -18.15 15.13
N CYS A 106 32.76 -17.23 14.86
CA CYS A 106 32.41 -16.85 13.50
C CYS A 106 33.54 -16.06 12.82
N LEU A 107 34.19 -15.14 13.55
CA LEU A 107 35.32 -14.35 13.07
C LEU A 107 36.56 -15.23 12.82
N GLU A 108 36.87 -16.16 13.72
CA GLU A 108 37.97 -17.11 13.56
C GLU A 108 37.75 -18.01 12.33
N ARG A 109 36.52 -18.51 12.13
CA ARG A 109 36.15 -19.25 10.93
C ARG A 109 36.26 -18.40 9.67
N ALA A 110 35.83 -17.14 9.71
CA ALA A 110 35.94 -16.24 8.57
C ALA A 110 37.40 -16.00 8.15
N ALA A 111 38.30 -15.84 9.13
CA ALA A 111 39.73 -15.70 8.88
C ALA A 111 40.35 -17.01 8.34
N THR A 112 40.03 -18.14 8.94
CA THR A 112 40.54 -19.47 8.54
C THR A 112 40.13 -19.83 7.12
N ASP A 113 38.87 -19.56 6.77
CA ASP A 113 38.32 -19.82 5.44
C ASP A 113 38.70 -18.75 4.40
N GLN A 114 39.48 -17.73 4.77
CA GLN A 114 39.85 -16.60 3.91
C GLN A 114 38.64 -15.93 3.25
N ARG A 115 37.60 -15.66 4.06
CA ARG A 115 36.38 -15.03 3.58
C ARG A 115 36.65 -13.58 3.13
N PRO A 116 35.83 -13.03 2.22
CA PRO A 116 35.96 -11.64 1.79
C PRO A 116 35.95 -10.66 2.96
N ASP A 117 36.65 -9.53 2.81
CA ASP A 117 36.85 -8.52 3.87
C ASP A 117 35.55 -8.00 4.50
N TRP A 118 34.44 -8.00 3.74
CA TRP A 118 33.13 -7.57 4.23
C TRP A 118 32.50 -8.56 5.23
N THR A 119 32.98 -9.80 5.29
CA THR A 119 32.36 -10.89 6.08
C THR A 119 32.43 -10.61 7.57
N ALA A 120 33.53 -10.03 8.07
CA ALA A 120 33.68 -9.67 9.48
C ALA A 120 32.62 -8.65 9.90
N ALA A 121 32.43 -7.59 9.11
CA ALA A 121 31.40 -6.59 9.36
C ALA A 121 29.98 -7.18 9.31
N ALA A 122 29.73 -8.14 8.43
CA ALA A 122 28.43 -8.84 8.37
C ALA A 122 28.18 -9.75 9.57
N ILE A 123 29.22 -10.37 10.14
CA ILE A 123 29.15 -11.16 11.38
C ILE A 123 28.85 -10.23 12.55
N GLU A 124 29.63 -9.17 12.72
CA GLU A 124 29.44 -8.17 13.77
C GLU A 124 28.02 -7.59 13.74
N ARG A 125 27.54 -7.23 12.55
CA ARG A 125 26.17 -6.75 12.37
C ARG A 125 25.13 -7.79 12.75
N TRP A 126 25.30 -9.07 12.39
CA TRP A 126 24.36 -10.12 12.79
C TRP A 126 24.24 -10.21 14.31
N TYR A 127 25.37 -10.13 15.02
CA TYR A 127 25.39 -10.17 16.47
C TYR A 127 24.87 -8.89 17.11
N ALA A 128 25.16 -7.72 16.52
CA ALA A 128 24.57 -6.44 16.92
C ALA A 128 23.04 -6.50 16.78
N ASP A 129 22.53 -6.82 15.59
CA ASP A 129 21.10 -6.95 15.30
C ASP A 129 20.40 -8.01 16.21
N THR A 130 21.13 -9.03 16.67
CA THR A 130 20.58 -10.09 17.56
C THR A 130 20.67 -9.73 19.05
N ALA A 131 21.75 -9.07 19.48
CA ALA A 131 21.87 -8.46 20.81
C ALA A 131 20.87 -7.29 20.96
N GLU A 132 20.50 -6.67 19.83
CA GLU A 132 19.54 -5.57 19.70
C GLU A 132 18.07 -6.00 19.72
N LYS A 133 17.76 -7.19 20.24
CA LYS A 133 16.44 -7.43 20.86
C LYS A 133 16.21 -6.57 22.13
N GLN A 134 17.13 -5.66 22.46
CA GLN A 134 16.84 -4.30 22.92
C GLN A 134 17.30 -3.27 21.85
N PRO A 135 16.52 -2.23 21.51
CA PRO A 135 16.48 -1.71 20.13
C PRO A 135 17.70 -0.88 19.69
N LEU A 136 18.17 -1.21 18.46
CA LEU A 136 18.90 -0.43 17.41
C LEU A 136 20.38 -0.04 17.65
N PRO A 137 21.26 0.04 16.60
CA PRO A 137 20.97 0.43 15.20
C PRO A 137 21.49 -0.45 14.02
N ARG A 138 20.79 -0.29 12.89
CA ARG A 138 21.00 -0.88 11.54
C ARG A 138 22.10 -0.23 10.68
N ARG A 139 22.56 -0.95 9.63
CA ARG A 139 22.72 -0.40 8.24
C ARG A 139 23.02 -1.42 7.12
N THR A 140 22.22 -1.46 6.03
CA THR A 140 22.68 -1.40 4.60
C THR A 140 21.51 -1.14 3.63
N LYS A 141 21.84 -0.40 2.55
CA LYS A 141 21.01 0.17 1.48
C LYS A 141 20.27 -0.84 0.58
N THR A 142 18.95 -0.69 0.48
CA THR A 142 18.09 -1.06 -0.66
C THR A 142 16.92 -0.06 -0.68
N MET A 143 16.44 0.36 -1.86
CA MET A 143 15.24 1.21 -1.99
C MET A 143 14.10 0.63 -1.15
N LEU A 144 13.51 1.47 -0.31
CA LEU A 144 12.41 1.10 0.58
C LEU A 144 11.07 1.41 -0.08
N THR A 145 10.12 0.49 0.07
CA THR A 145 8.69 0.67 -0.24
C THR A 145 7.91 0.25 1.00
N LYS A 146 6.90 1.03 1.40
CA LYS A 146 6.19 0.85 2.68
C LYS A 146 4.81 0.17 2.47
N ASN A 147 4.36 -0.76 3.33
CA ASN A 147 3.09 -1.52 3.18
C ASN A 147 2.43 -1.82 4.55
N THR A 148 1.15 -1.51 4.79
CA THR A 148 0.38 -1.86 6.02
C THR A 148 -1.05 -2.34 5.64
N PRO A 149 -1.73 -3.25 6.38
CA PRO A 149 -3.07 -3.75 6.03
C PRO A 149 -4.18 -2.68 6.03
N ALA A 150 -5.21 -2.94 5.21
CA ALA A 150 -6.10 -1.96 4.57
C ALA A 150 -7.20 -1.31 5.44
N GLN A 151 -7.40 0.00 5.24
CA GLN A 151 -8.68 0.72 5.40
C GLN A 151 -8.87 1.70 4.22
N ALA A 152 -10.12 1.97 3.82
CA ALA A 152 -10.41 2.72 2.59
C ALA A 152 -10.02 4.21 2.66
N VAL A 153 -9.35 4.71 1.62
CA VAL A 153 -8.88 6.12 1.51
C VAL A 153 -9.44 6.78 0.24
N ASN A 154 -9.59 8.11 0.22
CA ASN A 154 -10.13 8.86 -0.92
C ASN A 154 -9.02 9.57 -1.71
N VAL A 155 -8.84 9.21 -2.99
CA VAL A 155 -8.02 9.96 -3.96
C VAL A 155 -8.94 10.85 -4.80
N LYS A 156 -8.50 12.09 -5.05
CA LYS A 156 -9.23 13.06 -5.89
C LYS A 156 -8.63 13.16 -7.28
N ALA A 157 -9.46 13.05 -8.32
CA ALA A 157 -9.00 13.13 -9.70
C ALA A 157 -10.13 13.56 -10.66
N GLY A 158 -9.89 14.64 -11.42
CA GLY A 158 -10.80 15.13 -12.45
C GLY A 158 -11.90 16.11 -11.99
N PRO A 159 -12.85 16.43 -12.90
CA PRO A 159 -13.85 17.49 -12.70
C PRO A 159 -14.79 17.29 -11.51
N GLU A 160 -15.10 16.04 -11.16
CA GLU A 160 -15.94 15.71 -10.00
C GLU A 160 -15.33 16.17 -8.66
N ASP A 161 -14.01 16.39 -8.64
CA ASP A 161 -13.26 16.89 -7.48
C ASP A 161 -12.82 18.37 -7.64
N GLY A 162 -13.31 19.08 -8.66
CA GLY A 162 -12.95 20.47 -8.94
C GLY A 162 -11.60 20.66 -9.65
N LEU A 163 -11.08 19.62 -10.30
CA LEU A 163 -9.82 19.62 -11.08
C LEU A 163 -10.10 19.49 -12.59
N LYS A 164 -9.14 19.81 -13.47
CA LYS A 164 -9.33 19.50 -14.90
C LYS A 164 -9.29 17.99 -15.15
N GLU A 165 -9.80 17.55 -16.30
CA GLU A 165 -9.68 16.14 -16.71
C GLU A 165 -8.19 15.72 -16.71
N GLY A 166 -7.88 14.58 -16.07
CA GLY A 166 -6.52 14.09 -15.91
C GLY A 166 -5.69 14.73 -14.80
N GLU A 167 -6.14 15.82 -14.17
CA GLU A 167 -5.44 16.44 -13.03
C GLU A 167 -5.76 15.70 -11.71
N PHE A 168 -4.76 15.67 -10.82
CA PHE A 168 -4.89 15.16 -9.45
C PHE A 168 -4.11 16.03 -8.44
N ILE A 169 -4.53 15.92 -7.18
CA ILE A 169 -3.75 16.35 -6.01
C ILE A 169 -3.78 15.19 -5.03
N VAL A 170 -2.60 14.77 -4.57
CA VAL A 170 -2.41 13.57 -3.76
C VAL A 170 -1.43 13.81 -2.62
N TYR A 171 -1.51 13.00 -1.56
CA TYR A 171 -0.51 12.96 -0.49
C TYR A 171 0.17 11.60 -0.47
N PRO A 172 1.34 11.42 -1.09
CA PRO A 172 2.05 10.13 -1.04
C PRO A 172 2.54 9.76 0.37
N SER A 173 2.72 10.75 1.25
CA SER A 173 3.07 10.55 2.66
C SER A 173 2.42 11.61 3.54
N THR A 174 1.90 11.20 4.69
CA THR A 174 1.36 12.09 5.72
C THR A 174 2.09 11.93 7.05
N PHE A 175 2.00 12.94 7.92
CA PHE A 175 2.69 13.01 9.21
C PHE A 175 1.89 12.32 10.32
N THR A 176 1.52 11.06 10.09
CA THR A 176 0.83 10.25 11.10
C THR A 176 1.76 9.93 12.26
N LYS A 177 1.24 10.03 13.48
CA LYS A 177 1.96 9.62 14.69
C LYS A 177 1.92 8.10 14.94
N THR A 178 1.12 7.37 14.17
CA THR A 178 1.12 5.91 14.20
C THR A 178 2.27 5.41 13.33
N PRO A 179 3.25 4.66 13.88
CA PRO A 179 4.29 4.03 13.09
C PRO A 179 3.68 3.08 12.05
N ASP A 180 4.26 3.06 10.86
CA ASP A 180 3.89 2.07 9.85
C ASP A 180 4.34 0.65 10.25
N SER A 181 4.05 -0.33 9.39
CA SER A 181 4.45 -1.73 9.60
C SER A 181 5.96 -1.97 9.78
N TYR A 182 6.80 -1.01 9.37
CA TYR A 182 8.24 -1.05 9.55
C TYR A 182 8.70 -0.32 10.82
N GLY A 183 7.77 0.28 11.57
CA GLY A 183 8.03 1.07 12.75
C GLY A 183 8.45 2.50 12.45
N ASP A 184 8.28 2.97 11.21
CA ASP A 184 8.70 4.29 10.78
C ASP A 184 7.58 5.33 10.95
N VAL A 185 7.93 6.54 11.37
CA VAL A 185 7.12 7.76 11.27
C VAL A 185 7.88 8.80 10.47
N VAL A 186 7.19 9.61 9.69
CA VAL A 186 7.86 10.67 8.91
C VAL A 186 7.78 11.99 9.68
N ALA A 187 8.91 12.64 9.89
CA ALA A 187 8.96 13.95 10.51
C ALA A 187 8.52 15.05 9.54
N PRO A 188 7.82 16.09 10.02
CA PRO A 188 7.71 17.35 9.29
C PRO A 188 9.11 17.86 8.92
N GLY A 189 9.26 18.28 7.68
CA GLY A 189 10.50 18.73 7.07
C GLY A 189 11.23 17.67 6.24
N ALA A 190 10.84 16.40 6.34
CA ALA A 190 11.59 15.29 5.74
C ALA A 190 11.67 15.33 4.20
N PHE A 191 10.74 16.02 3.53
CA PHE A 191 10.69 16.08 2.07
C PHE A 191 11.24 17.40 1.50
N LEU A 192 11.44 18.44 2.32
CA LEU A 192 11.79 19.79 1.87
C LEU A 192 13.02 19.83 0.95
N LYS A 193 14.08 19.08 1.28
CA LYS A 193 15.30 19.01 0.46
C LYS A 193 15.08 18.27 -0.85
N THR A 194 14.30 17.19 -0.85
CA THR A 194 13.90 16.44 -2.05
C THR A 194 13.08 17.33 -2.98
N ILE A 195 12.11 18.06 -2.44
CA ILE A 195 11.23 18.95 -3.19
C ILE A 195 12.06 20.05 -3.86
N ALA A 196 12.97 20.69 -3.10
CA ALA A 196 13.88 21.68 -3.65
C ALA A 196 14.80 21.10 -4.74
N THR A 197 15.29 19.87 -4.55
CA THR A 197 16.14 19.18 -5.53
C THR A 197 15.40 18.97 -6.85
N TRP A 198 14.17 18.45 -6.81
CA TRP A 198 13.35 18.25 -8.01
C TRP A 198 13.02 19.57 -8.69
N LYS A 199 12.54 20.58 -7.95
CA LYS A 199 12.22 21.92 -8.48
C LYS A 199 13.42 22.58 -9.16
N ASN A 200 14.62 22.43 -8.60
CA ASN A 200 15.84 23.02 -9.16
C ASN A 200 16.46 22.20 -10.30
N SER A 201 16.09 20.93 -10.45
CA SER A 201 16.68 20.05 -11.47
C SER A 201 16.16 20.32 -12.90
N GLY A 202 14.98 20.92 -13.01
CA GLY A 202 14.25 21.04 -14.28
C GLY A 202 13.60 19.74 -14.77
N ASN A 203 13.74 18.63 -14.03
CA ASN A 203 13.07 17.37 -14.32
C ASN A 203 11.72 17.27 -13.60
N THR A 204 10.81 16.47 -14.16
CA THR A 204 9.52 16.13 -13.56
C THR A 204 9.66 14.92 -12.66
N LEU A 205 9.17 15.01 -11.41
CA LEU A 205 9.05 13.84 -10.54
C LEU A 205 8.00 12.89 -11.16
N PRO A 206 8.37 11.63 -11.47
CA PRO A 206 7.47 10.74 -12.16
C PRO A 206 6.45 10.11 -11.21
N GLY A 207 5.24 9.92 -11.73
CA GLY A 207 4.14 9.20 -11.12
C GLY A 207 3.96 7.85 -11.78
N LEU A 208 4.11 6.76 -11.03
CA LEU A 208 4.10 5.40 -11.57
C LEU A 208 2.85 4.61 -11.15
N PHE A 209 2.66 3.43 -11.74
CA PHE A 209 1.78 2.40 -11.23
C PHE A 209 2.59 1.25 -10.64
N GLY A 210 2.40 0.94 -9.36
CA GLY A 210 2.99 -0.24 -8.72
C GLY A 210 4.51 -0.25 -8.61
N HIS A 211 5.18 0.92 -8.56
CA HIS A 211 6.64 1.05 -8.51
C HIS A 211 7.40 0.38 -9.68
N ARG A 212 6.73 0.14 -10.81
CA ARG A 212 7.31 -0.51 -11.99
C ARG A 212 8.23 0.44 -12.76
N MET A 213 9.42 0.69 -12.22
CA MET A 213 10.46 1.51 -12.83
C MET A 213 11.16 0.83 -14.02
N ASP A 214 11.01 -0.49 -14.15
CA ASP A 214 11.60 -1.33 -15.19
C ASP A 214 10.87 -1.22 -16.54
N ASP A 215 9.64 -0.70 -16.55
CA ASP A 215 8.79 -0.64 -17.73
C ASP A 215 8.21 0.79 -17.91
N PRO A 216 8.63 1.52 -18.97
CA PRO A 216 8.14 2.88 -19.24
C PRO A 216 6.62 2.99 -19.38
N ASP A 217 5.91 1.92 -19.76
CA ASP A 217 4.44 1.96 -19.87
C ASP A 217 3.77 2.22 -18.51
N PHE A 218 4.47 1.98 -17.40
CA PHE A 218 3.97 2.19 -16.04
C PHE A 218 4.26 3.59 -15.49
N TRP A 219 4.88 4.48 -16.27
CA TRP A 219 5.09 5.89 -15.94
C TRP A 219 3.86 6.70 -16.35
N VAL A 220 2.83 6.63 -15.51
CA VAL A 220 1.46 7.02 -15.84
C VAL A 220 1.10 8.47 -15.54
N ALA A 221 1.98 9.21 -14.87
CA ALA A 221 1.73 10.58 -14.44
C ALA A 221 3.03 11.37 -14.24
N GLY A 222 2.91 12.69 -14.13
CA GLY A 222 4.00 13.59 -13.76
C GLY A 222 3.55 14.66 -12.78
N ALA A 223 4.42 15.01 -11.83
CA ALA A 223 4.17 16.11 -10.91
C ALA A 223 4.30 17.48 -11.61
N THR A 224 3.29 18.33 -11.47
CA THR A 224 3.31 19.73 -11.93
C THR A 224 3.68 20.68 -10.78
N ASP A 225 3.36 20.32 -9.54
CA ASP A 225 3.85 20.99 -8.34
C ASP A 225 3.88 20.02 -7.16
N MET A 226 4.63 20.37 -6.12
CA MET A 226 4.71 19.60 -4.88
C MET A 226 5.15 20.50 -3.73
N GLY A 227 4.76 20.13 -2.52
CA GLY A 227 5.08 20.88 -1.32
C GLY A 227 4.80 20.06 -0.06
N GLU A 228 5.04 20.68 1.07
CA GLU A 228 4.80 20.07 2.37
C GLU A 228 3.92 21.03 3.19
N ASP A 229 2.91 20.50 3.86
CA ASP A 229 2.02 21.24 4.76
C ASP A 229 1.87 20.52 6.12
N GLU A 230 0.98 20.96 6.99
CA GLU A 230 0.76 20.32 8.30
C GLU A 230 0.28 18.87 8.21
N HIS A 231 -0.34 18.48 7.09
CA HIS A 231 -0.87 17.13 6.86
C HIS A 231 0.22 16.19 6.33
N GLY A 232 1.03 16.66 5.38
CA GLY A 232 2.06 15.82 4.77
C GLY A 232 2.73 16.41 3.54
N TRP A 233 3.39 15.52 2.81
CA TRP A 233 3.91 15.80 1.48
C TRP A 233 2.79 15.66 0.45
N TRP A 234 2.46 16.76 -0.23
CA TRP A 234 1.48 16.78 -1.30
C TRP A 234 2.17 16.89 -2.66
N VAL A 235 1.51 16.30 -3.67
CA VAL A 235 1.88 16.36 -5.08
C VAL A 235 0.64 16.73 -5.89
N LYS A 236 0.76 17.77 -6.70
CA LYS A 236 -0.18 18.10 -7.77
C LYS A 236 0.42 17.60 -9.09
N GLY A 237 -0.40 16.99 -9.93
CA GLY A 237 0.09 16.46 -11.20
C GLY A 237 -0.99 16.14 -12.20
N GLU A 238 -0.56 15.56 -13.31
CA GLU A 238 -1.40 15.16 -14.44
C GLU A 238 -1.09 13.72 -14.85
N PHE A 239 -2.12 12.96 -15.18
CA PHE A 239 -1.97 11.64 -15.81
C PHE A 239 -1.54 11.79 -17.27
N ASP A 240 -0.69 10.89 -17.74
CA ASP A 240 -0.41 10.73 -19.16
C ASP A 240 -1.62 10.09 -19.86
N LEU A 241 -2.52 10.94 -20.33
CA LEU A 241 -3.71 10.53 -21.07
C LEU A 241 -3.41 10.23 -22.55
N ASP A 242 -2.17 10.24 -23.01
CA ASP A 242 -1.80 9.71 -24.33
C ASP A 242 -1.40 8.23 -24.23
N SER A 243 -0.83 7.83 -23.08
CA SER A 243 -0.56 6.43 -22.74
C SER A 243 -1.85 5.61 -22.49
N PRO A 244 -2.00 4.41 -23.09
CA PRO A 244 -3.08 3.49 -22.76
C PRO A 244 -3.12 3.13 -21.27
N LYS A 245 -1.95 2.99 -20.64
CA LYS A 245 -1.86 2.67 -19.21
C LYS A 245 -2.24 3.87 -18.34
N GLY A 246 -1.81 5.07 -18.70
CA GLY A 246 -2.20 6.30 -17.98
C GLY A 246 -3.71 6.52 -18.00
N LYS A 247 -4.37 6.37 -19.16
CA LYS A 247 -5.86 6.35 -19.24
C LYS A 247 -6.50 5.30 -18.34
N GLN A 248 -5.93 4.09 -18.30
CA GLN A 248 -6.45 3.00 -17.47
C GLN A 248 -6.35 3.33 -15.98
N VAL A 249 -5.18 3.79 -15.52
CA VAL A 249 -4.93 4.14 -14.12
C VAL A 249 -5.82 5.32 -13.71
N TYR A 250 -5.91 6.36 -14.53
CA TYR A 250 -6.82 7.48 -14.29
C TYR A 250 -8.28 7.04 -14.10
N ARG A 251 -8.78 6.14 -14.96
CA ARG A 251 -10.14 5.56 -14.81
C ARG A 251 -10.32 4.71 -13.55
N LEU A 252 -9.26 4.05 -13.07
CA LEU A 252 -9.29 3.29 -11.82
C LEU A 252 -9.32 4.24 -10.62
N VAL A 253 -8.53 5.32 -10.67
CA VAL A 253 -8.48 6.36 -9.64
C VAL A 253 -9.79 7.12 -9.55
N LYS A 254 -10.28 7.68 -10.67
CA LYS A 254 -11.58 8.36 -10.76
C LYS A 254 -12.74 7.44 -10.31
N GLY A 255 -12.67 6.17 -10.70
CA GLY A 255 -13.63 5.14 -10.29
C GLY A 255 -13.40 4.55 -8.90
N ARG A 256 -12.49 5.11 -8.08
CA ARG A 256 -12.17 4.70 -6.70
C ARG A 256 -11.73 3.25 -6.51
N ARG A 257 -11.28 2.58 -7.57
CA ARG A 257 -10.72 1.22 -7.53
C ARG A 257 -9.22 1.21 -7.25
N LEU A 258 -8.57 2.37 -7.38
CA LEU A 258 -7.16 2.57 -7.08
C LEU A 258 -7.03 3.87 -6.30
N ASN A 259 -6.90 3.76 -4.99
CA ASN A 259 -7.05 4.88 -4.07
C ASN A 259 -5.95 4.95 -2.99
N GLN A 260 -4.86 4.23 -3.18
CA GLN A 260 -3.71 4.26 -2.27
C GLN A 260 -2.46 4.72 -3.01
N LEU A 261 -1.54 5.29 -2.24
CA LEU A 261 -0.30 5.86 -2.74
C LEU A 261 0.89 5.28 -1.98
N SER A 262 2.02 5.34 -2.66
CA SER A 262 3.31 5.01 -2.10
C SER A 262 4.37 5.85 -2.81
N PHE A 263 5.61 5.74 -2.35
CA PHE A 263 6.76 6.41 -2.94
C PHE A 263 8.04 5.60 -2.67
N ALA A 264 8.94 5.57 -3.63
CA ALA A 264 10.26 4.98 -3.50
C ALA A 264 11.28 6.04 -3.05
N TYR A 265 12.09 5.70 -2.06
CA TYR A 265 13.02 6.64 -1.45
C TYR A 265 14.28 5.97 -0.89
N ASP A 266 15.31 6.80 -0.64
CA ASP A 266 16.41 6.51 0.26
C ASP A 266 16.27 7.34 1.54
N VAL A 267 16.63 6.75 2.68
CA VAL A 267 16.75 7.47 3.95
C VAL A 267 18.10 8.18 4.00
N ILE A 268 18.08 9.49 4.21
CA ILE A 268 19.27 10.34 4.36
C ILE A 268 19.56 10.61 5.84
N ASP A 269 18.51 10.90 6.61
CA ASP A 269 18.56 11.11 8.07
C ASP A 269 17.37 10.46 8.76
N GLU A 270 17.63 9.79 9.87
CA GLU A 270 16.63 9.14 10.72
C GLU A 270 17.12 9.07 12.17
N ALA A 271 16.19 8.95 13.11
CA ALA A 271 16.51 8.76 14.52
C ALA A 271 15.46 7.92 15.24
N GLY A 272 15.90 7.06 16.15
CA GLY A 272 14.97 6.42 17.09
C GLY A 272 14.35 7.46 18.03
N ILE A 273 13.03 7.42 18.15
CA ILE A 273 12.25 8.26 19.08
C ILE A 273 11.33 7.39 19.95
N GLU A 274 10.86 7.98 21.04
CA GLU A 274 9.80 7.43 21.88
C GLU A 274 8.55 8.30 21.72
N LEU A 275 7.48 7.70 21.18
CA LEU A 275 6.18 8.33 21.00
C LEU A 275 5.42 8.39 22.33
N GLU A 276 4.36 9.22 22.35
CA GLU A 276 3.42 9.24 23.47
C GLU A 276 2.89 7.83 23.77
N GLY A 277 2.95 7.42 25.05
CA GLY A 277 2.61 6.06 25.47
C GLY A 277 3.79 5.08 25.52
N GLY A 278 5.02 5.54 25.29
CA GLY A 278 6.23 4.73 25.42
C GLY A 278 6.51 3.81 24.23
N GLN A 279 5.75 3.97 23.14
CA GLN A 279 5.98 3.24 21.90
C GLN A 279 7.24 3.77 21.22
N LYS A 280 8.21 2.90 20.95
CA LYS A 280 9.40 3.27 20.18
C LYS A 280 9.07 3.30 18.68
N ALA A 281 9.58 4.31 17.99
CA ALA A 281 9.46 4.46 16.54
C ALA A 281 10.79 4.94 15.94
N ASN A 282 10.97 4.71 14.66
CA ASN A 282 12.06 5.29 13.88
C ASN A 282 11.52 6.51 13.12
N GLU A 283 12.02 7.69 13.45
CA GLU A 283 11.61 8.95 12.84
C GLU A 283 12.47 9.25 11.62
N LEU A 284 11.86 9.24 10.43
CA LEU A 284 12.49 9.61 9.16
C LEU A 284 12.52 11.13 9.05
N ARG A 285 13.72 11.71 9.07
CA ARG A 285 13.95 13.17 9.16
C ARG A 285 14.39 13.81 7.85
N GLU A 286 14.97 13.03 6.96
CA GLU A 286 15.33 13.48 5.62
C GLU A 286 15.29 12.32 4.63
N LEU A 287 14.51 12.49 3.56
CA LEU A 287 14.31 11.46 2.54
C LEU A 287 14.70 11.97 1.17
N LYS A 288 15.37 11.11 0.39
CA LYS A 288 15.58 11.31 -1.05
C LYS A 288 14.52 10.52 -1.81
N VAL A 289 13.57 11.20 -2.44
CA VAL A 289 12.45 10.56 -3.16
C VAL A 289 12.75 10.44 -4.65
N TYR A 290 12.42 9.28 -5.21
CA TYR A 290 12.62 8.93 -6.62
C TYR A 290 11.35 9.04 -7.46
N GLU A 291 10.20 8.65 -6.88
CA GLU A 291 8.90 8.67 -7.55
C GLU A 291 7.78 8.63 -6.53
N PHE A 292 6.55 8.89 -6.98
CA PHE A 292 5.33 8.49 -6.28
C PHE A 292 4.56 7.49 -7.15
N SER A 293 3.85 6.55 -6.53
CA SER A 293 3.12 5.50 -7.25
C SER A 293 1.69 5.40 -6.79
N PHE A 294 0.79 5.20 -7.75
CA PHE A 294 -0.55 4.70 -7.51
C PHE A 294 -0.48 3.20 -7.30
N VAL A 295 -0.99 2.71 -6.16
CA VAL A 295 -0.86 1.32 -5.75
C VAL A 295 -2.20 0.78 -5.23
N PRO A 296 -2.50 -0.51 -5.41
CA PRO A 296 -3.69 -1.12 -4.81
C PRO A 296 -3.64 -1.12 -3.29
N VAL A 297 -2.43 -1.27 -2.73
CA VAL A 297 -2.15 -1.25 -1.29
C VAL A 297 -0.93 -0.36 -1.08
N GLY A 298 -1.13 0.74 -0.36
CA GLY A 298 -0.15 1.74 0.02
C GLY A 298 0.24 1.67 1.48
N ALA A 299 1.30 2.39 1.78
CA ALA A 299 2.02 2.39 3.04
C ALA A 299 1.24 2.92 4.23
N ASN A 300 0.63 4.08 4.00
CA ASN A 300 -0.05 4.89 4.99
C ASN A 300 -1.52 4.98 4.56
N GLN A 301 -2.42 4.59 5.45
CA GLN A 301 -3.85 4.63 5.18
C GLN A 301 -4.43 6.04 5.43
N ASP A 302 -3.62 6.98 5.92
CA ASP A 302 -3.94 8.40 5.97
C ASP A 302 -3.36 9.17 4.78
N THR A 303 -3.03 8.51 3.65
CA THR A 303 -2.83 9.19 2.36
C THR A 303 -4.17 9.71 1.83
N SER A 304 -4.89 10.46 2.66
CA SER A 304 -6.18 11.05 2.37
C SER A 304 -5.97 12.44 1.80
N VAL A 305 -6.62 12.71 0.68
CA VAL A 305 -6.61 14.05 0.07
C VAL A 305 -7.64 14.90 0.76
N VAL A 306 -7.17 15.84 1.58
CA VAL A 306 -7.97 16.98 2.02
C VAL A 306 -8.25 17.86 0.80
N ALA A 307 -9.53 18.25 0.65
CA ALA A 307 -9.88 19.39 -0.17
C ALA A 307 -9.23 20.64 0.44
N VAL A 308 -7.97 20.95 0.12
CA VAL A 308 -7.43 22.26 0.46
C VAL A 308 -7.99 23.25 -0.55
N LYS A 309 -9.21 23.70 -0.25
CA LYS A 309 -9.66 25.10 -0.32
C LYS A 309 -9.24 25.96 -1.53
N SER A 310 -9.11 25.46 -2.76
CA SER A 310 -9.03 26.41 -3.89
C SER A 310 -10.36 27.14 -4.16
N ILE A 311 -11.51 26.64 -3.67
CA ILE A 311 -12.76 27.41 -3.71
C ILE A 311 -12.79 28.48 -2.60
N VAL A 312 -12.24 28.19 -1.41
CA VAL A 312 -12.32 29.14 -0.29
C VAL A 312 -11.23 30.20 -0.35
N ASP A 313 -10.02 29.88 -0.82
CA ASP A 313 -8.95 30.88 -0.94
C ASP A 313 -9.20 31.84 -2.11
N THR A 314 -9.77 31.37 -3.22
CA THR A 314 -10.27 32.25 -4.28
C THR A 314 -11.39 33.15 -3.77
N VAL A 315 -12.33 32.61 -2.97
CA VAL A 315 -13.41 33.39 -2.35
C VAL A 315 -12.88 34.39 -1.30
N VAL A 316 -11.87 34.03 -0.50
CA VAL A 316 -11.29 34.92 0.52
C VAL A 316 -10.41 36.00 -0.11
N GLU A 317 -9.66 35.69 -1.17
CA GLU A 317 -8.92 36.70 -1.95
C GLU A 317 -9.88 37.62 -2.71
N ASP A 318 -10.99 37.11 -3.25
CA ASP A 318 -12.01 37.93 -3.91
C ASP A 318 -12.77 38.82 -2.92
N ILE A 319 -13.05 38.34 -1.71
CA ILE A 319 -13.61 39.15 -0.63
C ILE A 319 -12.62 40.23 -0.17
N LYS A 320 -11.33 39.90 -0.01
CA LYS A 320 -10.27 40.86 0.36
C LYS A 320 -9.99 41.88 -0.76
N ALA A 321 -10.21 41.51 -2.01
CA ALA A 321 -10.14 42.38 -3.19
C ALA A 321 -11.42 43.20 -3.43
N GLY A 322 -12.44 43.10 -2.57
CA GLY A 322 -13.69 43.85 -2.69
C GLY A 322 -14.59 43.42 -3.85
N ARG A 323 -14.34 42.25 -4.46
CA ARG A 323 -15.22 41.63 -5.46
C ARG A 323 -16.34 40.90 -4.73
N VAL A 324 -17.27 41.67 -4.16
CA VAL A 324 -18.48 41.10 -3.56
C VAL A 324 -19.34 40.51 -4.68
N LEU A 325 -19.48 39.18 -4.63
CA LEU A 325 -20.54 38.34 -5.21
C LEU A 325 -21.13 38.85 -6.54
N SER A 326 -20.63 38.31 -7.65
CA SER A 326 -21.34 38.46 -8.93
C SER A 326 -22.73 37.85 -8.82
N SER A 327 -23.73 38.41 -9.52
CA SER A 327 -25.11 37.89 -9.57
C SER A 327 -25.17 36.40 -9.95
N LYS A 328 -24.17 35.93 -10.70
CA LYS A 328 -24.00 34.53 -11.05
C LYS A 328 -23.68 33.66 -9.83
N ASN A 329 -22.78 34.10 -8.95
CA ASN A 329 -22.42 33.37 -7.74
C ASN A 329 -23.59 33.30 -6.75
N GLU A 330 -24.41 34.35 -6.67
CA GLU A 330 -25.64 34.33 -5.88
C GLU A 330 -26.65 33.31 -6.44
N SER A 331 -26.81 33.26 -7.76
CA SER A 331 -27.74 32.31 -8.40
C SER A 331 -27.34 30.86 -8.17
N GLU A 332 -26.04 30.55 -8.22
CA GLU A 332 -25.51 29.20 -7.96
C GLU A 332 -25.68 28.80 -6.49
N LEU A 333 -25.46 29.73 -5.54
CA LEU A 333 -25.71 29.49 -4.12
C LEU A 333 -27.20 29.25 -3.82
N ARG A 334 -28.10 30.01 -4.46
CA ARG A 334 -29.55 29.81 -4.32
C ARG A 334 -29.99 28.46 -4.89
N ALA A 335 -29.48 28.06 -6.05
CA ALA A 335 -29.77 26.77 -6.66
C ALA A 335 -29.28 25.58 -5.81
N ALA A 336 -28.11 25.72 -5.18
CA ALA A 336 -27.57 24.75 -4.24
C ALA A 336 -28.45 24.64 -2.99
N HIS A 337 -28.86 25.77 -2.41
CA HIS A 337 -29.75 25.81 -1.25
C HIS A 337 -31.12 25.18 -1.54
N GLU A 338 -31.71 25.46 -2.70
CA GLU A 338 -32.99 24.89 -3.11
C GLU A 338 -32.89 23.37 -3.35
N SER A 339 -31.78 22.89 -3.90
CA SER A 339 -31.54 21.46 -4.07
C SER A 339 -31.36 20.72 -2.74
N ILE A 340 -30.69 21.34 -1.76
CA ILE A 340 -30.60 20.81 -0.39
C ILE A 340 -31.98 20.80 0.26
N GLY A 341 -32.78 21.86 0.10
CA GLY A 341 -34.15 21.93 0.61
C GLY A 341 -35.05 20.82 0.07
N ARG A 342 -34.96 20.50 -1.23
CA ARG A 342 -35.71 19.39 -1.84
C ARG A 342 -35.34 18.03 -1.24
N VAL A 343 -34.07 17.79 -0.96
CA VAL A 343 -33.61 16.55 -0.31
C VAL A 343 -34.13 16.45 1.12
N LEU A 344 -34.08 17.55 1.89
CA LEU A 344 -34.58 17.58 3.26
C LEU A 344 -36.10 17.37 3.32
N SER A 345 -36.87 18.00 2.43
CA SER A 345 -38.32 17.78 2.35
C SER A 345 -38.69 16.36 1.91
N ALA A 346 -37.87 15.72 1.08
CA ALA A 346 -38.05 14.31 0.72
C ALA A 346 -37.78 13.37 1.90
N LEU A 347 -36.94 13.76 2.86
CA LEU A 347 -36.70 13.00 4.09
C LEU A 347 -37.85 13.20 5.09
N ASP A 348 -38.36 14.42 5.25
CA ASP A 348 -39.48 14.74 6.16
C ASP A 348 -40.83 14.15 5.70
N SER A 349 -40.98 13.84 4.41
CA SER A 349 -42.22 13.25 3.86
C SER A 349 -42.30 11.72 3.98
N THR A 350 -41.28 11.06 4.56
CA THR A 350 -41.25 9.60 4.76
C THR A 350 -41.64 9.14 6.17
N SER A 351 -42.07 10.05 7.05
CA SER A 351 -42.39 9.71 8.46
C SER A 351 -43.89 9.55 8.80
N ASP A 352 -44.82 9.68 7.85
CA ASP A 352 -46.26 9.58 8.13
C ASP A 352 -46.99 8.57 7.20
N GLU A 353 -46.79 7.27 7.42
CA GLU A 353 -47.78 6.24 7.07
C GLU A 353 -47.92 5.18 8.19
N GLU A 354 -48.20 5.64 9.42
CA GLU A 354 -48.95 4.84 10.40
C GLU A 354 -50.34 5.47 10.59
N LYS A 355 -51.35 4.97 9.86
CA LYS A 355 -52.76 4.84 10.29
C LYS A 355 -53.68 4.47 9.13
N ALA A 356 -54.08 3.20 9.09
CA ALA A 356 -55.49 2.79 9.07
C ALA A 356 -55.58 1.28 8.86
N ASN A 357 -55.77 0.52 9.93
CA ASN A 357 -56.39 -0.80 9.85
C ASN A 357 -57.21 -1.03 11.11
N GLU A 358 -58.54 -1.00 10.95
CA GLU A 358 -59.45 -1.75 11.81
C GLU A 358 -60.28 -2.72 10.93
N PRO A 359 -60.74 -3.84 11.53
CA PRO A 359 -61.01 -5.08 10.80
C PRO A 359 -62.50 -5.37 10.64
N ASP A 360 -62.89 -6.10 9.59
CA ASP A 360 -64.17 -6.81 9.59
C ASP A 360 -64.09 -8.14 8.84
N ALA A 361 -64.91 -9.07 9.32
CA ALA A 361 -64.70 -10.49 9.37
C ALA A 361 -65.49 -11.28 8.31
N SER A 362 -64.99 -12.49 8.08
CA SER A 362 -65.75 -13.72 7.77
C SER A 362 -66.36 -13.90 6.37
N ARG A 363 -65.92 -14.96 5.68
CA ARG A 363 -66.70 -16.22 5.54
C ARG A 363 -65.96 -17.29 4.70
N GLN A 364 -65.63 -18.36 5.42
CA GLN A 364 -65.80 -19.80 5.11
C GLN A 364 -65.13 -20.45 3.88
N ALA A 365 -64.21 -21.38 4.22
CA ALA A 365 -63.77 -22.54 3.43
C ALA A 365 -64.83 -23.66 3.44
N PRO A 366 -64.63 -24.77 2.69
CA PRO A 366 -64.01 -25.97 3.28
C PRO A 366 -62.92 -26.63 2.38
N GLU A 367 -61.76 -27.01 2.94
CA GLU A 367 -61.33 -28.39 3.35
C GLU A 367 -61.00 -29.33 2.17
N ALA A 368 -59.91 -30.11 2.11
CA ALA A 368 -58.76 -30.35 2.99
C ALA A 368 -57.70 -31.18 2.22
N ASP A 369 -56.40 -30.99 2.50
CA ASP A 369 -55.51 -32.09 2.92
C ASP A 369 -54.11 -31.56 3.35
N THR A 370 -53.66 -31.98 4.53
CA THR A 370 -52.36 -31.75 5.22
C THR A 370 -51.88 -33.12 5.73
N PRO A 371 -50.58 -33.40 6.05
CA PRO A 371 -49.66 -32.50 6.78
C PRO A 371 -48.17 -32.44 6.35
N GLU A 372 -47.63 -31.24 6.56
CA GLU A 372 -46.35 -30.79 7.17
C GLU A 372 -44.99 -31.52 7.03
N GLY A 373 -43.99 -30.69 6.68
CA GLY A 373 -42.54 -30.91 6.91
C GLY A 373 -41.62 -30.00 6.05
N GLU A 374 -41.53 -28.71 6.41
CA GLU A 374 -40.78 -27.54 5.86
C GLU A 374 -39.25 -27.69 5.55
N PRO A 375 -38.51 -26.67 4.98
CA PRO A 375 -38.84 -25.23 4.81
C PRO A 375 -38.58 -24.58 3.43
N ARG A 376 -39.02 -23.31 3.37
CA ARG A 376 -39.22 -22.35 2.26
C ARG A 376 -37.95 -21.61 1.81
N GLU A 377 -37.98 -21.07 0.58
CA GLU A 377 -37.48 -19.70 0.32
C GLU A 377 -38.20 -19.06 -0.89
N ALA A 378 -38.58 -17.79 -0.73
CA ALA A 378 -39.59 -17.09 -1.51
C ALA A 378 -39.00 -16.04 -2.47
N SER A 379 -39.50 -16.04 -3.71
CA SER A 379 -39.33 -14.98 -4.69
C SER A 379 -40.20 -13.76 -4.32
N GLN A 380 -39.59 -12.63 -3.95
CA GLN A 380 -40.28 -11.33 -3.90
C GLN A 380 -39.85 -10.45 -5.08
N LYS A 381 -40.83 -10.12 -5.93
CA LYS A 381 -40.74 -9.07 -6.95
C LYS A 381 -40.77 -7.71 -6.25
N SER A 382 -39.77 -6.87 -6.51
CA SER A 382 -39.76 -5.45 -6.15
C SER A 382 -40.59 -4.63 -7.15
N SER A 383 -41.35 -3.67 -6.62
CA SER A 383 -42.42 -2.90 -7.25
C SER A 383 -41.97 -1.54 -7.81
N VAL A 384 -40.79 -1.47 -8.44
CA VAL A 384 -40.33 -0.23 -9.07
C VAL A 384 -40.43 -0.38 -10.59
N ASP A 385 -41.32 0.39 -11.21
CA ASP A 385 -41.45 0.45 -12.68
C ASP A 385 -40.28 1.27 -13.27
N PRO A 386 -39.30 0.62 -13.96
CA PRO A 386 -38.13 1.31 -14.51
C PRO A 386 -38.50 2.29 -15.64
N SER A 387 -39.70 2.17 -16.20
CA SER A 387 -40.21 2.98 -17.30
C SER A 387 -40.43 4.44 -16.88
N ALA A 388 -40.78 4.68 -15.61
CA ALA A 388 -40.99 6.02 -15.06
C ALA A 388 -39.67 6.80 -14.95
N LEU A 389 -38.56 6.10 -14.65
CA LEU A 389 -37.22 6.70 -14.57
C LEU A 389 -36.69 7.07 -15.96
N LEU A 390 -36.95 6.23 -16.96
CA LEU A 390 -36.54 6.49 -18.35
C LEU A 390 -37.30 7.69 -18.95
N ASN A 391 -38.60 7.80 -18.68
CA ASN A 391 -39.42 8.93 -19.14
C ASN A 391 -38.99 10.27 -18.51
N ALA A 392 -38.56 10.27 -17.24
CA ALA A 392 -38.05 11.48 -16.57
C ALA A 392 -36.70 11.95 -17.12
N ILE A 393 -35.83 11.01 -17.52
CA ILE A 393 -34.52 11.32 -18.13
C ILE A 393 -34.70 11.85 -19.56
N THR A 394 -35.66 11.29 -20.32
CA THR A 394 -35.90 11.72 -21.72
C THR A 394 -36.51 13.12 -21.77
N ALA A 395 -37.39 13.48 -20.82
CA ALA A 395 -37.98 14.83 -20.76
C ALA A 395 -37.00 15.96 -20.38
N SER A 396 -35.84 15.65 -19.79
CA SER A 396 -34.80 16.66 -19.52
C SER A 396 -33.87 16.91 -20.72
N LEU A 397 -33.79 15.99 -21.68
CA LEU A 397 -32.90 16.12 -22.84
C LEU A 397 -33.53 16.91 -24.00
N ASP A 398 -34.86 17.01 -24.07
CA ASP A 398 -35.58 17.75 -25.11
C ASP A 398 -35.68 19.28 -24.84
N VAL A 399 -35.13 19.78 -23.73
CA VAL A 399 -35.09 21.22 -23.41
C VAL A 399 -33.75 21.87 -23.80
N GLU A 400 -32.72 21.09 -24.13
CA GLU A 400 -31.38 21.62 -24.49
C GLU A 400 -31.06 21.67 -25.99
N PHE A 401 -31.96 21.22 -26.88
CA PHE A 401 -31.78 21.33 -28.33
C PHE A 401 -33.04 21.81 -29.09
N ALA A 402 -33.64 22.91 -28.63
CA ALA A 402 -34.57 23.73 -29.42
C ALA A 402 -34.19 25.22 -29.32
#